data_AF-A0A564YC32-F1
#
_entry.id   AF-A0A564YC32-F1
#
_cell.length_a   1.000
_cell.length_b   1.000
_cell.length_c   1.000
_cell.angle_alpha   90.00
_cell.angle_beta   90.00
_cell.angle_gamma   90.00
#
_symmetry.space_group_name_H-M   'P 1'
#
loop_
_entity.id
_entity.type
_entity.pdbx_description
1 polymer ?
#
loop_
_entity_poly.entity_id
_entity_poly.type
_entity_poly.pdbx_seq_one_letter_code
_entity_poly.pdbx_strand_id
1 'polypeptide(L)'
;MIIGLIFFTLTDVSVQISFDIRGIVAISIALICDGYIGNLQEMAMQRYNVPALQILTYSYAFGFGLIVLIMFFFGTLAISAVFMFQHFGDVFMWSTLFVLSGYFGLQFVLLLIHHFGALPAVTVTTLRKAVTIVLSFLIFEKPFSVEYIWSGGLVVIGIFLSTYSKSKNNKAKARVAENDVEANYQVV
;
A
#
# COMPACT_ATOMS: atom_id res chain seq x y z
N MET A 1 -6.69 -4.87 14.53
CA MET A 1 -6.54 -5.05 13.07
C MET A 1 -6.28 -6.51 12.74
N ILE A 2 -5.19 -7.13 13.22
CA ILE A 2 -4.81 -8.52 12.89
C ILE A 2 -5.91 -9.54 13.24
N ILE A 3 -6.48 -9.46 14.45
CA ILE A 3 -7.57 -10.36 14.87
C ILE A 3 -8.79 -10.24 13.94
N GLY A 4 -9.17 -9.01 13.57
CA GLY A 4 -10.26 -8.77 12.62
C GLY A 4 -9.97 -9.33 11.24
N LEU A 5 -8.73 -9.20 10.75
CA LEU A 5 -8.31 -9.78 9.47
C LEU A 5 -8.32 -11.32 9.49
N ILE A 6 -7.94 -11.96 10.61
CA ILE A 6 -7.99 -13.42 10.74
C ILE A 6 -9.43 -13.93 10.64
N PHE A 7 -10.35 -13.32 11.38
CA PHE A 7 -11.78 -13.66 11.30
C PHE A 7 -12.34 -13.39 9.91
N PHE A 8 -11.96 -12.26 9.30
CA PHE A 8 -12.37 -11.92 7.94
C PHE A 8 -11.90 -12.97 6.92
N THR A 9 -10.64 -13.41 7.02
CA THR A 9 -10.11 -14.47 6.15
C THR A 9 -10.77 -15.83 6.40
N LEU A 10 -11.12 -16.17 7.64
CA LEU A 10 -11.82 -17.43 7.94
C LEU A 10 -13.24 -17.45 7.33
N THR A 11 -13.95 -16.32 7.37
CA THR A 11 -15.22 -16.16 6.68
C THR A 11 -15.03 -16.17 5.16
N ASP A 12 -13.93 -15.63 4.63
CA ASP A 12 -13.64 -15.70 3.20
C ASP A 12 -13.33 -17.13 2.72
N VAL A 13 -12.64 -17.91 3.56
CA VAL A 13 -12.37 -19.34 3.31
C VAL A 13 -13.65 -20.15 3.17
N SER A 14 -14.65 -19.88 4.02
CA SER A 14 -15.91 -20.62 4.01
C SER A 14 -16.77 -20.29 2.78
N VAL A 15 -16.53 -19.15 2.13
CA VAL A 15 -17.32 -18.65 0.99
C VAL A 15 -16.64 -18.90 -0.36
N GLN A 16 -15.30 -18.82 -0.47
CA GLN A 16 -14.57 -19.09 -1.72
C GLN A 16 -13.43 -20.11 -1.53
N ILE A 17 -13.63 -21.32 -2.06
CA ILE A 17 -12.73 -22.48 -1.89
C ILE A 17 -11.68 -22.53 -3.03
N SER A 18 -10.70 -21.63 -3.02
CA SER A 18 -9.51 -21.78 -3.86
C SER A 18 -8.23 -21.37 -3.12
N PHE A 19 -7.85 -22.15 -2.11
CA PHE A 19 -6.57 -21.99 -1.42
C PHE A 19 -5.47 -22.71 -2.18
N ASP A 20 -4.62 -21.96 -2.86
CA ASP A 20 -3.34 -22.46 -3.35
C ASP A 20 -2.21 -21.96 -2.43
N ILE A 21 -1.46 -22.90 -1.86
CA ILE A 21 -0.31 -22.63 -0.99
C ILE A 21 0.74 -21.78 -1.71
N ARG A 22 0.88 -21.92 -3.03
CA ARG A 22 1.83 -21.13 -3.83
C ARG A 22 1.44 -19.64 -3.82
N GLY A 23 0.15 -19.35 -3.90
CA GLY A 23 -0.38 -17.98 -3.79
C GLY A 23 -0.11 -17.36 -2.42
N ILE A 24 -0.28 -18.14 -1.34
CA ILE A 24 0.00 -17.68 0.04
C ILE A 24 1.47 -17.31 0.22
N VAL A 25 2.38 -18.18 -0.26
CA VAL A 25 3.82 -17.92 -0.20
C VAL A 25 4.18 -16.68 -1.03
N ALA A 26 3.65 -16.56 -2.25
CA ALA A 26 3.89 -15.41 -3.12
C ALA A 26 3.43 -14.08 -2.49
N ILE A 27 2.22 -14.04 -1.91
CA ILE A 27 1.67 -12.85 -1.24
C ILE A 27 2.51 -12.52 0.01
N SER A 28 2.95 -13.53 0.77
CA SER A 28 3.78 -13.30 1.97
C SER A 28 5.12 -12.64 1.63
N ILE A 29 5.80 -13.11 0.58
CA ILE A 29 7.04 -12.51 0.09
C ILE A 29 6.77 -11.08 -0.41
N ALA A 30 5.69 -10.87 -1.16
CA ALA A 30 5.31 -9.55 -1.66
C ALA A 30 5.09 -8.55 -0.52
N LEU A 31 4.41 -8.95 0.57
CA LEU A 31 4.16 -8.09 1.72
C LEU A 31 5.44 -7.71 2.48
N ILE A 32 6.42 -8.63 2.58
CA ILE A 32 7.73 -8.33 3.17
C ILE A 32 8.47 -7.29 2.32
N CYS A 33 8.48 -7.47 1.00
CA CYS A 33 9.06 -6.51 0.06
C CYS A 33 8.38 -5.14 0.13
N ASP A 34 7.04 -5.10 0.16
CA ASP A 34 6.26 -3.86 0.28
C ASP A 34 6.63 -3.08 1.56
N GLY A 35 6.79 -3.78 2.68
CA GLY A 35 7.23 -3.18 3.94
C GLY A 35 8.66 -2.63 3.88
N TYR A 36 9.56 -3.34 3.20
CA TYR A 36 10.94 -2.90 2.99
C TYR A 36 11.02 -1.67 2.09
N ILE A 37 10.31 -1.66 0.96
CA ILE A 37 10.34 -0.57 -0.02
C ILE A 37 9.86 0.74 0.61
N GLY A 38 8.78 0.72 1.40
CA GLY A 38 8.27 1.92 2.08
C GLY A 38 9.31 2.55 3.02
N ASN A 39 10.03 1.72 3.79
CA ASN A 39 11.11 2.19 4.68
C ASN A 39 12.34 2.65 3.90
N LEU A 40 12.69 1.98 2.80
CA LEU A 40 13.79 2.38 1.94
C LEU A 40 13.52 3.73 1.27
N GLN A 41 12.28 3.96 0.84
CA GLN A 41 11.83 5.25 0.29
C GLN A 41 11.94 6.37 1.34
N GLU A 42 11.50 6.14 2.57
CA GLU A 42 11.67 7.11 3.67
C GLU A 42 13.14 7.39 3.97
N MET A 43 13.98 6.35 4.08
CA MET A 43 15.43 6.50 4.29
C MET A 43 16.08 7.31 3.16
N ALA A 44 15.74 7.05 1.90
CA ALA A 44 16.28 7.77 0.76
C ALA A 44 15.86 9.25 0.74
N MET A 45 14.60 9.54 1.10
CA MET A 45 14.10 10.92 1.16
C MET A 45 14.65 11.70 2.37
N GLN A 46 14.65 11.11 3.57
CA GLN A 46 15.02 11.85 4.79
C GLN A 46 16.53 11.89 5.04
N ARG A 47 17.28 10.82 4.73
CA ARG A 47 18.72 10.75 5.03
C ARG A 47 19.61 11.28 3.91
N TYR A 48 19.20 11.06 2.67
CA TYR A 48 19.97 11.47 1.49
C TYR A 48 19.40 12.70 0.77
N ASN A 49 18.27 13.27 1.25
CA ASN A 49 17.57 14.42 0.65
C ASN A 49 17.33 14.25 -0.87
N VAL A 50 17.16 13.00 -1.33
CA VAL A 50 16.92 12.73 -2.74
C VAL A 50 15.45 13.04 -3.03
N PRO A 51 15.14 13.80 -4.10
CA PRO A 51 13.77 14.12 -4.44
C PRO A 51 12.95 12.85 -4.73
N ALA A 52 11.73 12.80 -4.21
CA ALA A 52 10.84 11.65 -4.31
C ALA A 52 10.62 11.18 -5.76
N LEU A 53 10.53 12.14 -6.70
CA LEU A 53 10.39 11.86 -8.13
C LEU A 53 11.62 11.13 -8.70
N GLN A 54 12.83 11.46 -8.25
CA GLN A 54 14.05 10.83 -8.74
C GLN A 54 14.14 9.37 -8.25
N ILE A 55 13.79 9.13 -6.98
CA ILE A 55 13.69 7.77 -6.42
C ILE A 55 12.67 6.95 -7.23
N LEU A 56 11.53 7.55 -7.56
CA LEU A 56 10.48 6.92 -8.37
C LEU A 56 11.00 6.56 -9.76
N THR A 57 11.59 7.51 -10.49
CA THR A 57 12.09 7.28 -11.85
C THR A 57 13.12 6.15 -11.89
N TYR A 58 14.08 6.11 -10.96
CA TYR A 58 15.08 5.03 -10.92
C TYR A 58 14.48 3.67 -10.59
N SER A 59 13.55 3.61 -9.62
CA SER A 59 12.90 2.36 -9.24
C SER A 59 12.05 1.78 -10.38
N TYR A 60 11.30 2.63 -11.08
CA TYR A 60 10.48 2.22 -12.23
C TYR A 60 11.31 1.88 -13.46
N ALA A 61 12.41 2.58 -13.71
CA ALA A 61 13.33 2.24 -14.80
C ALA A 61 13.98 0.86 -14.56
N PHE A 62 14.40 0.57 -13.32
CA PHE A 62 14.92 -0.74 -12.95
C PHE A 62 13.84 -1.83 -13.07
N GLY A 63 12.62 -1.56 -12.58
CA GLY A 63 11.48 -2.48 -12.69
C GLY A 63 11.11 -2.79 -14.14
N PHE A 64 11.11 -1.77 -15.01
CA PHE A 64 10.89 -1.94 -16.45
C PHE A 64 11.95 -2.86 -17.07
N GLY A 65 13.23 -2.64 -16.77
CA GLY A 65 14.32 -3.50 -17.26
C GLY A 65 14.16 -4.95 -16.80
N LEU A 66 13.79 -5.17 -15.54
CA LEU A 66 13.54 -6.50 -14.99
C LEU A 66 12.38 -7.21 -15.70
N ILE A 67 11.26 -6.51 -15.90
CA ILE A 67 10.07 -7.08 -16.57
C ILE A 67 10.41 -7.45 -18.02
N VAL A 68 11.08 -6.58 -18.75
CA VAL A 68 11.51 -6.86 -20.14
C VAL A 68 12.43 -8.08 -20.19
N LEU A 69 13.39 -8.17 -19.27
CA LEU A 69 14.31 -9.31 -19.18
C LEU A 69 13.55 -10.61 -18.88
N ILE A 70 12.62 -10.61 -17.94
CA ILE A 70 11.78 -11.78 -17.64
C ILE A 70 10.95 -12.18 -18.86
N MET A 71 10.27 -11.23 -19.52
CA MET A 71 9.47 -11.51 -20.72
C MET A 71 10.32 -12.03 -21.89
N PHE A 72 11.58 -11.59 -21.98
CA PHE A 72 12.53 -12.11 -22.95
C PHE A 72 12.88 -13.58 -22.66
N PHE A 73 13.21 -13.93 -21.42
CA PHE A 73 13.51 -15.32 -21.02
C PHE A 73 12.32 -16.27 -21.20
N PHE A 74 11.10 -15.80 -20.96
CA PHE A 74 9.89 -16.60 -21.16
C PHE A 74 9.39 -16.62 -22.62
N GLY A 75 9.97 -15.82 -23.52
CA GLY A 75 9.61 -15.79 -24.95
C GLY A 75 8.23 -15.18 -25.24
N THR A 76 7.57 -14.55 -24.26
CA THR A 76 6.20 -14.02 -24.40
C THR A 76 6.16 -12.59 -24.95
N LEU A 77 7.32 -11.95 -25.10
CA LEU A 77 7.43 -10.55 -25.53
C LEU A 77 6.83 -10.32 -26.93
N ALA A 78 7.17 -11.18 -27.90
CA ALA A 78 6.67 -11.07 -29.27
C ALA A 78 5.15 -11.29 -29.35
N ILE A 79 4.64 -12.29 -28.63
CA ILE A 79 3.20 -12.61 -28.58
C ILE A 79 2.42 -11.44 -27.97
N SER A 80 2.95 -10.86 -26.89
CA SER A 80 2.34 -9.71 -26.21
C SER A 80 2.31 -8.45 -27.11
N ALA A 81 3.37 -8.22 -27.89
CA ALA A 81 3.43 -7.11 -28.83
C ALA A 81 2.39 -7.24 -29.95
N VAL A 82 2.27 -8.44 -30.54
CA VAL A 82 1.26 -8.71 -31.59
C VAL A 82 -0.16 -8.51 -31.05
N PHE A 83 -0.45 -8.97 -29.84
CA PHE A 83 -1.74 -8.75 -29.18
C PHE A 83 -2.05 -7.25 -28.99
N MET A 84 -1.06 -6.46 -28.60
CA MET A 84 -1.21 -5.01 -28.44
C MET A 84 -1.55 -4.32 -29.78
N PHE A 85 -0.91 -4.72 -30.88
CA PHE A 85 -1.19 -4.14 -32.20
C PHE A 85 -2.57 -4.53 -32.75
N GLN A 86 -3.04 -5.75 -32.46
CA GLN A 86 -4.37 -6.20 -32.88
C GLN A 86 -5.51 -5.45 -32.18
N HIS A 87 -5.32 -5.10 -30.90
CA HIS A 87 -6.31 -4.39 -30.08
C HIS A 87 -5.84 -2.99 -29.67
N PHE A 88 -5.19 -2.27 -30.59
CA PHE A 88 -4.50 -1.02 -30.29
C PHE A 88 -5.41 0.03 -29.63
N GLY A 89 -6.63 0.24 -30.15
CA GLY A 89 -7.54 1.27 -29.63
C GLY A 89 -7.94 1.05 -28.17
N ASP A 90 -8.48 -0.12 -27.86
CA ASP A 90 -9.01 -0.43 -26.52
C ASP A 90 -7.88 -0.60 -25.51
N VAL A 91 -6.85 -1.39 -25.83
CA VAL A 91 -5.73 -1.67 -24.91
C VAL A 91 -4.98 -0.38 -24.59
N PHE A 92 -4.76 0.49 -25.58
CA PHE A 92 -4.08 1.76 -25.37
C PHE A 92 -4.90 2.70 -24.47
N MET A 93 -6.21 2.81 -24.70
CA MET A 93 -7.09 3.67 -23.90
C MET A 93 -7.16 3.22 -22.44
N TRP A 94 -7.46 1.94 -22.19
CA TRP A 94 -7.56 1.40 -20.82
C TRP A 94 -6.21 1.42 -20.10
N SER A 95 -5.11 1.08 -20.79
CA SER A 95 -3.77 1.10 -20.21
C SER A 95 -3.34 2.53 -19.85
N THR A 96 -3.61 3.50 -20.72
CA THR A 96 -3.27 4.91 -20.47
C THR A 96 -4.04 5.46 -19.27
N LEU A 97 -5.35 5.23 -19.19
CA LEU A 97 -6.15 5.63 -18.03
C LEU A 97 -5.66 4.98 -16.74
N PHE A 98 -5.30 3.70 -16.79
CA PHE A 98 -4.75 2.97 -15.64
C PHE A 98 -3.41 3.55 -15.17
N VAL A 99 -2.47 3.78 -16.08
CA VAL A 99 -1.15 4.32 -15.75
C VAL A 99 -1.25 5.77 -15.27
N LEU A 100 -2.10 6.60 -15.88
CA LEU A 100 -2.30 8.00 -15.48
C LEU A 100 -2.86 8.09 -14.06
N SER A 101 -3.92 7.34 -13.77
CA SER A 101 -4.52 7.25 -12.44
C SER A 101 -3.53 6.69 -11.41
N GLY A 102 -2.78 5.65 -11.78
CA GLY A 102 -1.72 5.06 -10.96
C GLY A 102 -0.63 6.08 -10.62
N TYR A 103 -0.17 6.86 -11.59
CA TYR A 103 0.85 7.89 -11.38
C TYR A 103 0.38 8.97 -10.40
N PHE A 104 -0.83 9.50 -10.55
CA PHE A 104 -1.39 10.46 -9.60
C PHE A 104 -1.52 9.87 -8.19
N GLY A 105 -1.96 8.62 -8.08
CA GLY A 105 -2.04 7.92 -6.79
C GLY A 105 -0.68 7.76 -6.11
N LEU A 106 0.35 7.40 -6.87
CA LEU A 106 1.73 7.25 -6.37
C LEU A 106 2.31 8.59 -5.90
N GLN A 107 2.05 9.67 -6.64
CA GLN A 107 2.51 11.00 -6.24
C GLN A 107 1.90 11.43 -4.89
N PHE A 108 0.62 11.14 -4.65
CA PHE A 108 0.01 11.39 -3.35
C PHE A 108 0.67 10.58 -2.23
N VAL A 109 0.98 9.30 -2.47
CA VAL A 109 1.68 8.45 -1.48
C VAL A 109 3.08 8.98 -1.19
N LEU A 110 3.84 9.37 -2.21
CA LEU A 110 5.18 9.93 -2.04
C LEU A 110 5.16 11.25 -1.25
N LEU A 111 4.21 12.14 -1.55
CA LEU A 111 4.01 13.38 -0.77
C LEU A 111 3.68 13.08 0.70
N LEU A 112 2.86 12.06 0.94
CA LEU A 112 2.49 11.64 2.29
C LEU A 112 3.70 11.11 3.07
N ILE A 113 4.59 10.34 2.42
CA ILE A 113 5.84 9.88 3.03
C ILE A 113 6.78 11.07 3.28
N HIS A 114 6.90 12.00 2.33
CA HIS A 114 7.78 13.16 2.46
C HIS A 114 7.38 14.06 3.65
N HIS A 115 6.08 14.29 3.86
CA HIS A 115 5.59 15.17 4.94
C HIS A 115 5.37 14.47 6.29
N PHE A 116 4.93 13.20 6.29
CA PHE A 116 4.50 12.50 7.52
C PHE A 116 5.32 11.23 7.84
N GLY A 117 6.26 10.83 6.97
CA GLY A 117 7.03 9.59 7.09
C GLY A 117 6.32 8.35 6.56
N ALA A 118 6.99 7.19 6.51
CA ALA A 118 6.42 5.98 5.90
C ALA A 118 5.27 5.39 6.72
N LEU A 119 5.37 5.40 8.04
CA LEU A 119 4.39 4.72 8.90
C LEU A 119 2.96 5.31 8.76
N PRO A 120 2.73 6.65 8.77
CA PRO A 120 1.42 7.20 8.46
C PRO A 120 0.97 6.92 7.02
N ALA A 121 1.88 6.94 6.05
CA ALA A 121 1.54 6.67 4.66
C ALA A 121 1.03 5.24 4.42
N VAL A 122 1.68 4.25 5.05
CA VAL A 122 1.21 2.86 5.04
C VAL A 122 -0.16 2.72 5.72
N THR A 123 -0.42 3.49 6.78
CA THR A 123 -1.73 3.45 7.47
C THR A 123 -2.87 4.01 6.60
N VAL A 124 -2.63 5.11 5.88
CA VAL A 124 -3.63 5.69 4.98
C VAL A 124 -3.90 4.77 3.78
N THR A 125 -2.86 4.14 3.23
CA THR A 125 -3.03 3.22 2.11
C THR A 125 -3.70 1.90 2.51
N THR A 126 -3.49 1.40 3.73
CA THR A 126 -4.25 0.25 4.26
C THR A 126 -5.71 0.59 4.51
N LEU A 127 -6.00 1.78 5.05
CA LEU A 127 -7.37 2.27 5.17
C LEU A 127 -8.06 2.36 3.81
N ARG A 128 -7.38 2.92 2.80
CA ARG A 128 -7.88 2.95 1.41
C ARG A 128 -8.18 1.53 0.91
N LYS A 129 -7.25 0.58 1.08
CA LYS A 129 -7.44 -0.83 0.68
C LYS A 129 -8.69 -1.42 1.37
N ALA A 130 -8.86 -1.17 2.68
CA ALA A 130 -10.02 -1.64 3.42
C ALA A 130 -11.34 -1.05 2.90
N VAL A 131 -11.38 0.27 2.63
CA VAL A 131 -12.56 0.92 2.04
C VAL A 131 -12.87 0.35 0.66
N THR A 132 -11.86 0.09 -0.17
CA THR A 132 -12.06 -0.54 -1.49
C THR A 132 -12.61 -1.96 -1.36
N ILE A 133 -12.16 -2.74 -0.38
CA ILE A 133 -12.72 -4.08 -0.11
C ILE A 133 -14.20 -3.97 0.25
N VAL A 134 -14.55 -3.09 1.21
CA VAL A 134 -15.94 -2.87 1.62
C VAL A 134 -16.80 -2.43 0.43
N LEU A 135 -16.33 -1.47 -0.36
CA LEU A 135 -17.04 -0.98 -1.53
C LEU A 135 -17.21 -2.08 -2.60
N SER A 136 -16.22 -2.96 -2.76
CA SER A 136 -16.31 -4.10 -3.67
C SER A 136 -17.44 -5.05 -3.26
N PHE A 137 -17.61 -5.33 -1.96
CA PHE A 137 -18.75 -6.13 -1.47
C PHE A 137 -20.11 -5.43 -1.59
N LEU A 138 -20.15 -4.09 -1.60
CA LEU A 138 -21.39 -3.33 -1.78
C LEU A 138 -21.80 -3.22 -3.24
N ILE A 139 -20.83 -3.08 -4.16
CA ILE A 139 -21.07 -2.86 -5.59
C ILE A 139 -21.20 -4.19 -6.35
N PHE A 140 -20.42 -5.21 -5.97
CA PHE A 140 -20.51 -6.54 -6.55
C PHE A 140 -21.29 -7.45 -5.60
N GLU A 141 -22.43 -7.98 -6.05
CA GLU A 141 -23.28 -8.93 -5.31
C GLU A 141 -22.58 -10.27 -5.07
N LYS A 142 -21.53 -10.27 -4.25
CA LYS A 142 -20.96 -11.49 -3.68
C LYS A 142 -21.89 -12.00 -2.57
N PRO A 143 -21.99 -13.33 -2.36
CA PRO A 143 -22.80 -13.91 -1.28
C PRO A 143 -22.35 -13.33 0.06
N PHE A 144 -23.15 -12.43 0.59
CA PHE A 144 -22.82 -11.64 1.77
C PHE A 144 -23.28 -12.37 3.02
N SER A 145 -22.33 -12.91 3.79
CA SER A 145 -22.60 -13.46 5.12
C SER A 145 -22.49 -12.36 6.19
N VAL A 146 -23.35 -12.42 7.22
CA VAL A 146 -23.36 -11.49 8.38
C VAL A 146 -22.01 -11.49 9.11
N GLU A 147 -21.24 -12.57 9.00
CA GLU A 147 -19.90 -12.73 9.57
C GLU A 147 -18.87 -11.72 9.01
N TYR A 148 -19.07 -11.23 7.77
CA TYR A 148 -18.23 -10.17 7.19
C TYR A 148 -18.43 -8.81 7.88
N ILE A 149 -19.63 -8.53 8.42
CA ILE A 149 -19.92 -7.28 9.14
C ILE A 149 -19.12 -7.24 10.45
N TRP A 150 -19.16 -8.32 11.22
CA TRP A 150 -18.48 -8.41 12.51
C TRP A 150 -16.96 -8.37 12.37
N SER A 151 -16.41 -9.12 11.40
CA SER A 151 -14.97 -9.12 11.12
C SER A 151 -14.51 -7.78 10.54
N GLY A 152 -15.27 -7.17 9.63
CA GLY A 152 -15.02 -5.83 9.11
C GLY A 152 -15.02 -4.74 10.20
N GLY A 153 -15.98 -4.79 11.12
CA GLY A 153 -16.05 -3.88 12.27
C GLY A 153 -14.80 -3.94 13.16
N LEU A 154 -14.29 -5.14 13.45
CA LEU A 154 -13.05 -5.33 14.22
C LEU A 154 -11.80 -4.77 13.50
N VAL A 155 -11.76 -4.81 12.17
CA VAL A 155 -10.67 -4.19 11.39
C VAL A 155 -10.72 -2.67 11.52
N VAL A 156 -11.90 -2.06 11.35
CA VAL A 156 -12.10 -0.59 11.46
C VAL A 156 -11.74 -0.09 12.86
N ILE A 157 -12.23 -0.75 13.92
CA ILE A 157 -11.89 -0.42 15.31
C ILE A 157 -10.36 -0.50 15.52
N GLY A 158 -9.73 -1.53 14.97
CA GLY A 158 -8.29 -1.72 15.04
C GLY A 158 -7.47 -0.62 14.37
N ILE A 159 -7.92 -0.10 13.22
CA ILE A 159 -7.28 1.03 12.55
C ILE A 159 -7.50 2.32 13.35
N PHE A 160 -8.72 2.54 13.86
CA PHE A 160 -9.03 3.75 14.63
C PHE A 160 -8.20 3.85 15.92
N LEU A 161 -8.05 2.73 16.65
CA LEU A 161 -7.20 2.64 17.84
C LEU A 161 -5.71 2.89 17.53
N SER A 162 -5.21 2.41 16.39
CA SER A 162 -3.80 2.62 16.02
C SER A 162 -3.52 4.10 15.70
N THR A 163 -4.44 4.76 14.99
CA THR A 163 -4.36 6.21 14.73
C THR A 163 -4.48 7.03 16.00
N TYR A 164 -5.43 6.69 16.88
CA TYR A 164 -5.64 7.39 18.15
C TYR A 164 -4.43 7.28 19.08
N SER A 165 -3.87 6.07 19.24
CA SER A 165 -2.67 5.84 20.04
C SER A 165 -1.49 6.68 19.54
N LYS A 166 -1.31 6.75 18.21
CA LYS A 166 -0.22 7.53 17.61
C LYS A 166 -0.39 9.04 17.79
N SER A 167 -1.62 9.54 17.72
CA SER A 167 -1.93 10.95 18.01
C SER A 167 -1.62 11.30 19.48
N LYS A 168 -1.97 10.41 20.42
CA LYS A 168 -1.64 10.59 21.84
C LYS A 168 -0.13 10.55 22.08
N ASN A 169 0.59 9.66 21.41
CA ASN A 169 2.05 9.54 21.56
C ASN A 169 2.80 10.75 20.97
N ASN A 170 2.33 11.31 19.85
CA ASN A 170 2.87 12.56 19.32
C ASN A 170 2.60 13.75 20.24
N LYS A 171 1.40 13.84 20.84
CA LYS A 171 1.09 14.88 21.85
C LYS A 171 1.93 14.73 23.12
N ALA A 172 2.22 13.50 23.55
CA ALA A 172 3.09 13.25 24.69
C ALA A 172 4.54 13.65 24.39
N LYS A 173 5.08 13.30 23.21
CA LYS A 173 6.42 13.74 22.78
C LYS A 173 6.55 15.26 22.64
N ALA A 174 5.50 15.94 22.14
CA ALA A 174 5.49 17.40 22.02
C ALA A 174 5.56 18.08 23.40
N ARG A 175 4.83 17.56 24.40
CA ARG A 175 4.87 18.08 25.78
C ARG A 175 6.22 17.86 26.47
N VAL A 176 6.88 16.73 26.21
CA VAL A 176 8.23 16.47 26.76
C VAL A 176 9.25 17.43 26.13
N ALA A 177 9.19 17.66 24.81
CA ALA A 177 10.06 18.61 24.13
C ALA A 177 9.84 20.06 24.60
N GLU A 178 8.60 20.46 24.90
CA GLU A 178 8.27 21.77 25.47
C GLU A 178 8.85 21.92 26.90
N ASN A 179 8.71 20.90 27.73
CA ASN A 179 9.27 20.88 29.09
C ASN A 179 10.81 20.88 29.10
N ASP A 180 11.46 20.20 28.14
CA ASP A 180 12.93 20.18 28.02
C ASP A 180 13.48 21.55 27.57
N VAL A 181 12.74 22.28 26.73
CA VAL A 181 13.10 23.65 26.31
C VAL A 181 12.92 24.64 27.45
N GLU A 182 11.82 24.55 28.22
CA GLU A 182 11.62 25.38 29.41
C GLU A 182 12.65 25.09 30.51
N ALA A 183 13.01 23.82 30.71
CA ALA A 183 14.05 23.43 31.67
C ALA A 183 15.41 24.01 31.29
N ASN A 184 15.76 24.06 30.00
CA ASN A 184 17.04 24.57 29.54
C ASN A 184 17.15 26.11 29.58
N TYR A 185 16.03 26.84 29.56
CA TYR A 185 16.00 28.30 29.72
C TYR A 185 16.12 28.75 31.18
N GLN A 186 15.85 27.87 32.15
CA GLN A 186 15.98 28.15 33.59
C GLN A 186 17.41 27.95 34.13
N VAL A 187 18.33 27.42 33.32
CA VAL A 187 19.73 27.13 33.72
C VAL A 187 20.76 28.11 33.13
N VAL A 188 20.31 29.17 32.45
CA VAL A 188 21.15 30.26 31.91
C VAL A 188 20.83 31.55 32.64
#